data_AF-A0A846C4U4-F1
#
_entry.id   AF-A0A846C4U4-F1
#
_cell.length_a   1.000
_cell.length_b   1.000
_cell.length_c   1.000
_cell.angle_alpha   90.00
_cell.angle_beta   90.00
_cell.angle_gamma   90.00
#
_symmetry.space_group_name_H-M   'P 1'
#
loop_
_entity.id
_entity.type
_entity.pdbx_description
1 polymer ?
#
loop_
_entity_poly.entity_id
_entity_poly.type
_entity_poly.pdbx_seq_one_letter_code
_entity_poly.pdbx_strand_id
1 'polypeptide(L)'
;MWSKVRKNVEQWQGALIIAISVTLCVVGGSVTGIFQLLEWASLDQFYRLRPSESIESRITLVTIDKADLTRLSWPISDKLMAKLILNLRAYKPKAIGLDIYRNISVEPGHEKLIEVFESTPNLVGIEKVAGETVAPPPALSKLNQVG
;
A
#
# COMPACT_ATOMS: atom_id res chain seq x y z
N MET A 1 4.36 -47.52 34.52
CA MET A 1 4.12 -46.24 33.80
C MET A 1 4.06 -46.42 32.28
N TRP A 2 5.03 -47.12 31.68
CA TRP A 2 5.11 -47.35 30.23
C TRP A 2 3.90 -48.05 29.57
N SER A 3 3.26 -49.00 30.27
CA SER A 3 2.06 -49.69 29.76
C SER A 3 0.80 -48.80 29.72
N LYS A 4 0.70 -47.80 30.59
CA LYS A 4 -0.40 -46.81 30.56
C LYS A 4 -0.22 -45.81 29.41
N VAL A 5 1.02 -45.37 29.17
CA VAL A 5 1.34 -44.49 28.03
C VAL A 5 1.05 -45.20 26.70
N ARG A 6 1.44 -46.47 26.56
CA ARG A 6 1.18 -47.26 25.34
C ARG A 6 -0.32 -47.45 25.05
N LYS A 7 -1.12 -47.75 26.07
CA LYS A 7 -2.59 -47.85 25.93
C LYS A 7 -3.25 -46.52 25.57
N ASN A 8 -2.74 -45.42 26.13
CA ASN A 8 -3.21 -44.08 25.74
C ASN A 8 -2.81 -43.76 24.29
N VAL A 9 -1.59 -44.07 23.86
CA VAL A 9 -1.19 -43.86 22.46
C VAL A 9 -2.05 -44.70 21.51
N GLU A 10 -2.32 -45.96 21.81
CA GLU A 10 -3.21 -46.84 21.01
C GLU A 10 -4.65 -46.30 20.93
N GLN A 11 -5.17 -45.68 21.99
CA GLN A 11 -6.49 -45.04 21.98
C GLN A 11 -6.55 -43.78 21.11
N TRP A 12 -5.46 -43.02 21.01
CA TRP A 12 -5.41 -41.76 20.26
C TRP A 12 -4.85 -41.92 18.83
N GLN A 13 -4.29 -43.08 18.50
CA GLN A 13 -3.72 -43.37 17.17
C GLN A 13 -4.72 -43.13 16.03
N GLY A 14 -5.97 -43.59 16.19
CA GLY A 14 -7.01 -43.37 15.17
C GLY A 14 -7.29 -41.89 14.93
N ALA A 15 -7.40 -41.10 16.00
CA ALA A 15 -7.62 -39.66 15.92
C ALA A 15 -6.44 -38.92 15.26
N LEU A 16 -5.20 -39.31 15.59
CA LEU A 16 -4.00 -38.73 14.99
C LEU A 16 -3.89 -39.03 13.49
N ILE A 17 -4.19 -40.27 13.08
CA ILE A 17 -4.16 -40.65 11.66
C ILE A 17 -5.21 -39.84 10.88
N ILE A 18 -6.44 -39.72 11.40
CA ILE A 18 -7.49 -38.90 10.77
C ILE A 18 -7.05 -37.44 10.67
N ALA A 19 -6.56 -36.85 11.76
CA ALA A 19 -6.14 -35.46 11.78
C ALA A 19 -5.03 -35.17 10.77
N ILE A 20 -4.00 -36.01 10.70
CA ILE A 20 -2.89 -35.87 9.75
C ILE A 20 -3.41 -36.02 8.31
N SER A 21 -4.27 -37.01 8.06
CA SER A 21 -4.79 -37.29 6.72
C SER A 21 -5.63 -36.13 6.20
N VAL A 22 -6.56 -35.62 7.02
CA VAL A 22 -7.38 -34.45 6.68
C VAL A 22 -6.48 -33.23 6.45
N THR A 23 -5.50 -32.99 7.31
CA THR A 23 -4.56 -31.87 7.17
C THR A 23 -3.82 -31.95 5.84
N LEU A 24 -3.28 -33.12 5.48
CA LEU A 24 -2.58 -33.33 4.22
C LEU A 24 -3.49 -33.10 3.01
N CYS A 25 -4.73 -33.60 3.05
CA CYS A 25 -5.70 -33.37 1.99
C CYS A 25 -6.05 -31.89 1.84
N VAL A 26 -6.28 -31.18 2.95
CA VAL A 26 -6.60 -29.75 2.94
C VAL A 26 -5.43 -28.95 2.40
N VAL A 27 -4.22 -29.16 2.93
CA VAL A 27 -3.00 -28.48 2.47
C VAL A 27 -2.74 -28.77 1.00
N GLY A 28 -2.85 -30.04 0.58
CA GLY A 28 -2.69 -30.42 -0.83
C GLY A 28 -3.73 -29.73 -1.73
N GLY A 29 -4.99 -29.65 -1.29
CA GLY A 29 -6.04 -28.95 -2.03
C GLY A 29 -5.83 -27.44 -2.10
N SER A 30 -5.35 -26.80 -1.04
CA SER A 30 -5.04 -25.37 -1.05
C SER A 30 -3.83 -25.05 -1.95
N VAL A 31 -2.76 -25.85 -1.89
CA VAL A 31 -1.57 -25.64 -2.75
C VAL A 31 -1.89 -25.85 -4.23
N THR A 32 -2.81 -26.77 -4.55
CA THR A 32 -3.26 -27.04 -5.93
C THR A 32 -4.38 -26.11 -6.41
N GLY A 33 -4.91 -25.25 -5.53
CA GLY A 33 -5.97 -24.29 -5.86
C GLY A 33 -7.38 -24.88 -5.92
N ILE A 34 -7.60 -26.12 -5.47
CA ILE A 34 -8.93 -26.77 -5.45
C ILE A 34 -9.93 -25.95 -4.63
N PHE A 35 -9.49 -25.32 -3.55
CA PHE A 35 -10.33 -24.51 -2.67
C PHE A 35 -10.35 -23.02 -3.01
N GLN A 36 -9.67 -22.58 -4.08
CA GLN A 36 -9.45 -21.16 -4.37
C GLN A 36 -10.76 -20.35 -4.47
N LEU A 37 -11.80 -20.93 -5.09
CA LEU A 37 -13.11 -20.27 -5.20
C LEU A 37 -13.78 -20.08 -3.83
N LEU A 38 -13.66 -21.06 -2.93
CA LEU A 38 -14.19 -20.99 -1.56
C LEU A 38 -13.39 -20.01 -0.71
N GLU A 39 -12.07 -19.99 -0.88
CA GLU A 39 -11.18 -19.04 -0.19
C GLU A 39 -11.52 -17.61 -0.57
N TRP A 40 -11.68 -17.31 -1.86
CA TRP A 40 -12.11 -15.99 -2.34
C TRP A 40 -13.50 -15.61 -1.85
N ALA A 41 -14.47 -16.51 -1.96
CA ALA A 41 -15.83 -16.25 -1.48
C ALA A 41 -15.86 -15.96 0.04
N SER A 42 -15.05 -16.68 0.82
CA SER A 42 -14.92 -16.47 2.27
C SER A 42 -14.27 -15.13 2.59
N LEU A 43 -13.20 -14.78 1.88
CA LEU A 43 -12.51 -13.48 2.03
C LEU A 43 -13.45 -12.32 1.69
N ASP A 44 -14.17 -12.41 0.58
CA ASP A 44 -15.17 -11.42 0.18
C ASP A 44 -16.27 -11.26 1.23
N GLN A 45 -16.69 -12.38 1.85
CA GLN A 45 -17.66 -12.33 2.93
C GLN A 45 -17.10 -11.64 4.18
N PHE A 46 -15.84 -11.85 4.52
CA PHE A 46 -15.19 -11.12 5.62
C PHE A 46 -15.10 -9.62 5.34
N TYR A 47 -14.82 -9.21 4.10
CA TYR A 47 -14.87 -7.79 3.74
C TYR A 47 -16.27 -7.20 3.87
N ARG A 48 -17.32 -7.94 3.49
CA ARG A 48 -18.72 -7.49 3.66
C ARG A 48 -19.17 -7.41 5.12
N LEU A 49 -18.68 -8.31 5.96
CA LEU A 49 -19.01 -8.35 7.39
C LEU A 49 -18.18 -7.36 8.22
N ARG A 50 -17.12 -6.77 7.64
CA ARG A 50 -16.29 -5.77 8.32
C ARG A 50 -17.17 -4.56 8.67
N PRO A 51 -17.16 -4.09 9.93
CA PRO A 51 -17.80 -2.83 10.29
C PRO A 51 -17.26 -1.67 9.45
N SER A 52 -18.10 -0.67 9.21
CA SER A 52 -17.66 0.56 8.54
C SER A 52 -16.57 1.24 9.38
N GLU A 53 -15.42 1.50 8.76
CA GLU A 53 -14.35 2.23 9.41
C GLU A 53 -14.64 3.73 9.39
N SER A 54 -14.46 4.38 10.53
CA SER A 54 -14.55 5.84 10.60
C SER A 54 -13.42 6.47 9.79
N ILE A 55 -13.73 7.59 9.13
CA ILE A 55 -12.71 8.38 8.42
C ILE A 55 -11.63 8.81 9.41
N GLU A 56 -10.38 8.51 9.09
CA GLU A 56 -9.23 8.85 9.92
C GLU A 56 -8.98 10.37 9.91
N SER A 57 -9.35 11.05 10.99
CA SER A 57 -9.27 12.51 11.13
C SER A 57 -7.85 13.10 11.03
N ARG A 58 -6.81 12.26 11.15
CA ARG A 58 -5.41 12.68 11.11
C ARG A 58 -4.82 12.74 9.70
N ILE A 59 -5.51 12.19 8.71
CA ILE A 59 -5.04 12.11 7.33
C ILE A 59 -5.90 13.05 6.48
N THR A 60 -5.25 13.96 5.76
CA THR A 60 -5.90 14.83 4.79
C THR A 60 -5.47 14.41 3.39
N LEU A 61 -6.44 14.04 2.56
CA LEU A 61 -6.21 13.72 1.16
C LEU A 61 -6.49 14.96 0.30
N VAL A 62 -5.51 15.37 -0.50
CA VAL A 62 -5.69 16.42 -1.51
C VAL A 62 -5.78 15.72 -2.86
N THR A 63 -7.01 15.65 -3.40
CA THR A 63 -7.28 14.99 -4.68
C THR A 63 -7.35 16.01 -5.81
N ILE A 64 -7.16 15.52 -7.03
CA ILE A 64 -7.41 16.28 -8.26
C ILE A 64 -8.51 15.56 -9.02
N ASP A 65 -9.64 16.22 -9.21
CA ASP A 65 -10.77 15.64 -9.92
C ASP A 65 -10.91 16.18 -11.36
N LYS A 66 -11.94 15.73 -12.08
CA LYS A 66 -12.18 16.17 -13.47
C LYS A 66 -12.48 17.68 -13.57
N ALA A 67 -13.14 18.26 -12.58
CA ALA A 67 -13.45 19.68 -12.57
C ALA A 67 -12.18 20.50 -12.39
N ASP A 68 -11.26 20.03 -11.55
CA ASP A 68 -9.93 20.63 -11.40
C ASP A 68 -9.13 20.57 -12.69
N LEU A 69 -9.10 19.41 -13.38
CA LEU A 69 -8.41 19.24 -14.66
C LEU A 69 -9.02 20.07 -15.80
N THR A 70 -10.29 20.46 -15.69
CA THR A 70 -10.90 21.38 -16.66
C THR A 70 -10.40 22.81 -16.46
N ARG A 71 -10.11 23.18 -15.20
CA ARG A 71 -9.63 24.52 -14.82
C ARG A 71 -8.11 24.64 -14.89
N LEU A 72 -7.41 23.54 -14.67
CA LEU A 72 -5.96 23.43 -14.61
C LEU A 72 -5.49 22.52 -15.73
N SER A 73 -4.54 22.99 -16.54
CA SER A 73 -3.92 22.13 -17.55
C SER A 73 -3.16 20.97 -16.88
N TRP A 74 -3.21 19.80 -17.50
CA TRP A 74 -2.45 18.62 -17.10
C TRP A 74 -1.30 18.38 -18.09
N PRO A 75 -0.07 18.16 -17.63
CA PRO A 75 0.36 18.03 -16.23
C PRO A 75 0.36 19.36 -15.46
N ILE A 76 0.12 19.30 -14.14
CA ILE A 76 0.18 20.50 -13.28
C ILE A 76 1.58 21.11 -13.30
N SER A 77 1.71 22.42 -13.52
CA SER A 77 3.01 23.11 -13.49
C SER A 77 3.76 22.98 -12.16
N ASP A 78 5.09 22.97 -12.24
CA ASP A 78 5.98 22.89 -11.08
C ASP A 78 5.83 24.10 -10.15
N LYS A 79 5.52 25.29 -10.68
CA LYS A 79 5.18 26.48 -9.89
C LYS A 79 3.96 26.24 -9.00
N LEU A 80 2.91 25.60 -9.53
CA LEU A 80 1.71 25.32 -8.75
C LEU A 80 1.99 24.21 -7.72
N MET A 81 2.78 23.21 -8.09
CA MET A 81 3.19 22.13 -7.19
C MET A 81 4.02 22.64 -6.01
N ALA A 82 5.00 23.53 -6.28
CA ALA A 82 5.81 24.17 -5.25
C ALA A 82 4.93 24.97 -4.29
N LYS A 83 3.96 25.73 -4.82
CA LYS A 83 2.99 26.48 -4.01
C LYS A 83 2.13 25.55 -3.15
N LEU A 84 1.66 24.43 -3.69
CA LEU A 84 0.87 23.44 -2.96
C LEU A 84 1.66 22.89 -1.76
N ILE A 85 2.90 22.43 -1.99
CA ILE A 85 3.73 21.86 -0.93
C ILE A 85 4.05 22.91 0.15
N LEU A 86 4.35 24.15 -0.25
CA LEU A 86 4.56 25.25 0.70
C LEU A 86 3.33 25.52 1.57
N ASN A 87 2.13 25.51 0.96
CA ASN A 87 0.88 25.67 1.69
C ASN A 87 0.66 24.53 2.68
N LEU A 88 0.87 23.27 2.28
CA LEU A 88 0.74 22.12 3.16
C LEU A 88 1.75 22.17 4.30
N ARG A 89 3.00 22.53 4.00
CA ARG A 89 4.08 22.68 4.99
C ARG A 89 3.76 23.70 6.08
N ALA A 90 3.02 24.76 5.77
CA ALA A 90 2.61 25.78 6.74
C ALA A 90 1.74 25.19 7.89
N TYR A 91 1.00 24.11 7.63
CA TYR A 91 0.21 23.39 8.63
C TYR A 91 1.02 22.38 9.46
N LYS A 92 2.35 22.29 9.23
CA LYS A 92 3.28 21.41 9.96
C LYS A 92 2.83 19.93 10.01
N PRO A 93 2.51 19.30 8.87
CA PRO A 93 2.16 17.88 8.84
C PRO A 93 3.34 17.01 9.26
N LYS A 94 3.07 15.84 9.84
CA LYS A 94 4.13 14.88 10.21
C LYS A 94 4.84 14.31 8.98
N ALA A 95 4.11 14.05 7.90
CA ALA A 95 4.63 13.58 6.62
C ALA A 95 3.74 14.08 5.48
N ILE A 96 4.30 14.20 4.28
CA ILE A 96 3.59 14.55 3.05
C ILE A 96 3.93 13.49 2.02
N GLY A 97 2.94 12.76 1.53
CA GLY A 97 3.07 11.86 0.39
C GLY A 97 2.65 12.56 -0.89
N LEU A 98 3.47 12.51 -1.94
CA LEU A 98 3.18 13.04 -3.26
C LEU A 98 3.01 11.90 -4.26
N ASP A 99 1.75 11.47 -4.44
CA ASP A 99 1.37 10.44 -5.41
C ASP A 99 1.15 11.04 -6.82
N ILE A 100 2.14 11.78 -7.30
CA ILE A 100 2.16 12.37 -8.66
C ILE A 100 3.57 12.23 -9.21
N TYR A 101 3.70 11.59 -10.37
CA TYR A 101 4.99 11.44 -11.05
C TYR A 101 5.60 12.80 -11.39
N ARG A 102 6.87 12.99 -10.99
CA ARG A 102 7.67 14.19 -11.28
C ARG A 102 9.06 13.83 -11.78
N ASN A 103 9.14 12.84 -12.68
CA ASN A 103 10.37 12.39 -13.32
C ASN A 103 10.91 13.38 -14.36
N ILE A 104 10.06 14.26 -14.88
CA ILE A 104 10.40 15.33 -15.83
C ILE A 104 9.96 16.69 -15.31
N SER A 105 10.65 17.74 -15.75
CA SER A 105 10.30 19.13 -15.44
C SER A 105 8.99 19.53 -16.13
N VAL A 106 8.13 20.24 -15.41
CA VAL A 106 6.88 20.79 -15.94
C VAL A 106 6.86 22.29 -15.71
N GLU A 107 7.38 23.03 -16.67
CA GLU A 107 7.44 24.49 -16.59
C GLU A 107 6.05 25.14 -16.55
N PRO A 108 5.91 26.34 -15.95
CA PRO A 108 6.97 27.11 -15.30
C PRO A 108 7.27 26.64 -13.87
N GLY A 109 8.48 26.90 -13.39
CA GLY A 109 8.84 26.92 -11.97
C GLY A 109 9.58 25.68 -11.43
N HIS A 110 10.28 24.96 -12.29
CA HIS A 110 10.99 23.74 -11.90
C HIS A 110 12.05 23.97 -10.82
N GLU A 111 12.88 25.00 -10.99
CA GLU A 111 13.91 25.37 -10.00
C GLU A 111 13.31 25.59 -8.61
N LYS A 112 12.17 26.28 -8.55
CA LYS A 112 11.49 26.53 -7.28
C LYS A 112 10.96 25.25 -6.65
N LEU A 113 10.49 24.30 -7.46
CA LEU A 113 10.04 23.01 -6.96
C LEU A 113 11.20 22.19 -6.37
N ILE A 114 12.37 22.21 -7.02
CA ILE A 114 13.59 21.57 -6.49
C ILE A 114 13.95 22.17 -5.12
N GLU A 115 13.99 23.50 -4.98
CA GLU A 115 14.25 24.14 -3.68
C GLU A 115 13.23 23.72 -2.61
N VAL A 116 11.97 23.57 -2.99
CA VAL A 116 10.91 23.14 -2.07
C VAL A 116 11.10 21.68 -1.67
N PHE A 117 11.50 20.80 -2.58
CA PHE A 117 11.85 19.41 -2.28
C PHE A 117 13.02 19.35 -1.29
N GLU A 118 14.12 20.04 -1.57
CA GLU A 118 15.31 20.07 -0.72
C GLU A 118 15.04 20.67 0.67
N SER A 119 14.14 21.65 0.76
CA SER A 119 13.78 22.28 2.04
C SER A 119 12.64 21.59 2.80
N THR A 120 12.12 20.46 2.32
CA THR A 120 10.97 19.77 2.94
C THR A 120 11.34 18.31 3.28
N PRO A 121 12.00 18.07 4.43
CA PRO A 121 12.55 16.75 4.77
C PRO A 121 11.50 15.66 5.03
N ASN A 122 10.23 16.03 5.23
CA ASN A 122 9.11 15.13 5.50
C ASN A 122 8.24 14.87 4.25
N LEU A 123 8.69 15.28 3.06
CA LEU A 123 8.05 14.98 1.78
C LEU A 123 8.61 13.67 1.22
N VAL A 124 7.72 12.81 0.70
CA VAL A 124 8.08 11.57 0.01
C VAL A 124 7.35 11.54 -1.33
N GLY A 125 8.09 11.32 -2.41
CA GLY A 125 7.55 11.12 -3.75
C GLY A 125 7.45 9.65 -4.12
N ILE A 126 6.86 9.38 -5.28
CA ILE A 126 6.68 8.02 -5.80
C ILE A 126 7.61 7.71 -6.98
N GLU A 127 7.83 6.43 -7.20
CA GLU A 127 8.29 5.87 -8.47
C GLU A 127 7.37 4.72 -8.90
N LYS A 128 7.46 4.31 -10.17
CA LYS A 128 6.76 3.12 -10.66
C LYS A 128 7.78 2.03 -10.95
N VAL A 129 7.73 0.97 -10.16
CA VAL A 129 8.67 -0.18 -10.25
C VAL A 129 8.13 -1.37 -11.04
N ALA A 130 6.81 -1.46 -11.26
CA ALA A 130 6.16 -2.59 -11.91
C ALA A 130 5.56 -2.20 -13.28
N GLY A 131 5.76 -3.04 -14.29
CA GLY A 131 5.31 -2.80 -15.66
C GLY A 131 6.18 -1.75 -16.36
N GLU A 132 5.55 -0.81 -17.07
CA GLU A 132 6.25 0.38 -17.60
C GLU A 132 6.73 1.25 -16.44
N THR A 133 8.04 1.27 -16.23
CA THR A 133 8.67 1.96 -15.10
C THR A 133 8.69 3.46 -15.32
N VAL A 134 8.56 4.20 -14.22
CA VAL A 134 8.67 5.66 -14.19
C VAL A 134 9.64 6.01 -13.07
N ALA A 135 10.73 6.69 -13.44
CA ALA A 135 11.75 7.10 -12.48
C ALA A 135 11.15 8.04 -11.40
N PRO A 136 11.75 8.08 -10.21
CA PRO A 136 11.36 9.05 -9.20
C PRO A 136 11.77 10.48 -9.61
N PRO A 137 11.28 11.50 -8.88
CA PRO A 137 11.78 12.85 -9.02
C PRO A 137 13.27 12.90 -8.64
N PRO A 138 14.19 13.32 -9.53
CA PRO A 138 15.63 13.20 -9.29
C PRO A 138 16.11 13.88 -8.01
N ALA A 139 15.50 15.01 -7.65
CA ALA A 139 15.81 15.74 -6.41
C ALA A 139 15.43 14.94 -5.15
N LEU A 140 14.25 14.33 -5.11
CA LEU A 140 13.80 13.52 -3.97
C LEU A 140 14.57 12.19 -3.88
N SER A 141 14.93 11.60 -5.02
CA SER A 141 15.77 10.40 -5.07
C SER A 141 17.14 10.62 -4.43
N LYS A 142 17.80 11.75 -4.72
CA LYS A 142 19.09 12.12 -4.08
C LYS A 142 18.98 12.27 -2.56
N LEU A 143 17.79 12.63 -2.05
CA LEU A 143 17.51 12.82 -0.63
C LEU A 143 17.02 11.52 0.06
N ASN A 144 16.92 10.40 -0.67
CA ASN A 144 16.29 9.15 -0.21
C ASN A 144 14.83 9.34 0.25
N GLN A 145 14.08 10.18 -0.48
CA GLN A 145 12.69 10.55 -0.19
C GLN A 145 11.72 9.98 -1.24
N VAL A 146 11.85 8.68 -1.54
CA VAL A 146 11.03 7.95 -2.50
C VAL A 146 10.49 6.69 -1.84
N GLY A 147 9.21 6.37 -2.07
CA GLY A 147 8.54 5.19 -1.52
C GLY A 147 7.54 4.55 -2.47
#